data_AF-A0A0B8NYY2-F1
#
_entry.id   AF-A0A0B8NYY2-F1
#
_cell.length_a   1.000
_cell.length_b   1.000
_cell.length_c   1.000
_cell.angle_alpha   90.00
_cell.angle_beta   90.00
_cell.angle_gamma   90.00
#
_symmetry.space_group_name_H-M   'P 1'
#
loop_
_entity.id
_entity.type
_entity.pdbx_description
1 polymer ?
#
loop_
_entity_poly.entity_id
_entity_poly.type
_entity_poly.pdbx_seq_one_letter_code
_entity_poly.pdbx_strand_id
1 'polypeptide(L)'
;MKCKQGILNTIRQNNPQFLSSGIGENAEYVPMDRYLAKALQLHVAAGSSTLLSVQLEDWLEMDKPVNIPGTVDEYPNWRRKLSVNLEEMFARDDVNEIAKSLSEVREKASH
;
A
#
# COMPACT_ATOMS: atom_id res chain seq x y z
N MET A 1 7.22 -5.52 -16.35
CA MET A 1 8.43 -4.80 -15.87
C MET A 1 8.35 -3.29 -16.09
N LYS A 2 8.06 -2.79 -17.31
CA LYS A 2 7.96 -1.33 -17.58
C LYS A 2 7.04 -0.57 -16.61
N CYS A 3 5.85 -1.10 -16.30
CA CYS A 3 4.91 -0.43 -15.39
C CYS A 3 5.43 -0.34 -13.95
N LYS A 4 6.01 -1.44 -13.41
CA LYS A 4 6.59 -1.46 -12.06
C LYS A 4 7.71 -0.42 -11.91
N GLN A 5 8.62 -0.38 -12.90
CA GLN A 5 9.68 0.62 -12.94
C GLN A 5 9.11 2.05 -13.06
N GLY A 6 8.08 2.23 -13.89
CA GLY A 6 7.40 3.51 -14.04
C GLY A 6 6.87 4.03 -12.70
N ILE A 7 6.15 3.20 -11.95
CA ILE A 7 5.62 3.57 -10.62
C ILE A 7 6.76 3.92 -9.66
N LEU A 8 7.81 3.10 -9.59
CA LEU A 8 8.95 3.40 -8.73
C LEU A 8 9.62 4.74 -9.10
N ASN A 9 9.72 5.04 -10.39
CA ASN A 9 10.24 6.31 -10.87
C ASN A 9 9.35 7.49 -10.48
N THR A 10 8.01 7.36 -10.52
CA THR A 10 7.11 8.46 -10.13
C THR A 10 7.25 8.81 -8.64
N ILE A 11 7.45 7.81 -7.77
CA ILE A 11 7.73 8.06 -6.36
C ILE A 11 9.08 8.78 -6.23
N ARG A 12 10.14 8.29 -6.87
CA ARG A 12 11.48 8.92 -6.80
C ARG A 12 11.48 10.38 -7.27
N GLN A 13 10.74 10.68 -8.33
CA GLN A 13 10.72 12.01 -8.93
C GLN A 13 9.87 12.99 -8.15
N ASN A 14 8.69 12.56 -7.68
CA ASN A 14 7.70 13.47 -7.10
C ASN A 14 7.67 13.44 -5.57
N ASN A 15 8.02 12.30 -4.97
CA ASN A 15 7.94 12.08 -3.53
C ASN A 15 9.12 11.24 -3.00
N PRO A 16 10.38 11.62 -3.28
CA PRO A 16 11.56 10.85 -2.86
C PRO A 16 11.62 10.65 -1.33
N GLN A 17 11.03 11.56 -0.55
CA GLN A 17 10.97 11.47 0.91
C GLN A 17 10.19 10.26 1.44
N PHE A 18 9.36 9.60 0.62
CA PHE A 18 8.63 8.39 1.03
C PHE A 18 9.43 7.10 0.83
N LEU A 19 10.56 7.14 0.10
CA LEU A 19 11.41 5.98 -0.11
C LEU A 19 12.44 5.87 1.01
N SER A 20 12.54 4.70 1.64
CA SER A 20 13.66 4.42 2.54
C SER A 20 14.94 4.23 1.74
N SER A 21 16.09 4.48 2.37
CA SER A 21 17.41 4.36 1.74
C SER A 21 17.73 2.94 1.23
N GLY A 22 17.01 1.91 1.71
CA GLY A 22 17.16 0.53 1.29
C GLY A 22 16.45 0.15 -0.01
N ILE A 23 15.56 1.00 -0.55
CA ILE A 23 14.83 0.70 -1.78
C ILE A 23 15.74 0.97 -3.00
N GLY A 24 16.08 -0.08 -3.73
CA GLY A 24 16.90 -0.02 -4.95
C GLY A 24 16.20 0.65 -6.14
N GLU A 25 16.96 1.04 -7.16
CA GLU A 25 16.43 1.79 -8.32
C GLU A 25 15.72 0.92 -9.35
N ASN A 26 16.15 -0.33 -9.51
CA ASN A 26 15.58 -1.25 -10.48
C ASN A 26 14.48 -2.10 -9.82
N ALA A 27 13.23 -1.88 -10.24
CA ALA A 27 12.04 -2.54 -9.71
C ALA A 27 12.02 -4.07 -9.92
N GLU A 28 12.91 -4.64 -10.72
CA GLU A 28 13.12 -6.09 -10.82
C GLU A 28 13.70 -6.70 -9.53
N TYR A 29 14.51 -5.92 -8.81
CA TYR A 29 15.21 -6.35 -7.61
C TYR A 29 14.64 -5.76 -6.33
N VAL A 30 13.56 -4.97 -6.41
CA VAL A 30 12.88 -4.42 -5.24
C VAL A 30 11.75 -5.36 -4.83
N PRO A 31 11.79 -5.95 -3.62
CA PRO A 31 10.70 -6.78 -3.13
C PRO A 31 9.48 -5.93 -2.78
N MET A 32 8.30 -6.55 -2.81
CA MET A 32 7.11 -5.95 -2.18
C MET A 32 7.19 -6.19 -0.67
N ASP A 33 7.92 -5.32 0.02
CA ASP A 33 8.02 -5.30 1.48
C ASP A 33 7.21 -4.14 2.08
N ARG A 34 7.14 -4.07 3.41
CA ARG A 34 6.48 -2.98 4.13
C ARG A 34 6.96 -1.59 3.76
N TYR A 35 8.23 -1.42 3.39
CA TYR A 35 8.79 -0.10 3.07
C TYR A 35 8.28 0.37 1.71
N LEU A 36 8.31 -0.51 0.70
CA LEU A 36 7.74 -0.20 -0.60
C LEU A 36 6.21 -0.03 -0.53
N ALA A 37 5.51 -0.90 0.22
CA ALA A 37 4.06 -0.80 0.40
C ALA A 37 3.65 0.53 1.06
N LYS A 38 4.36 0.95 2.11
CA LYS A 38 4.17 2.27 2.75
C LYS A 38 4.42 3.41 1.75
N ALA A 39 5.53 3.36 1.01
CA ALA A 39 5.88 4.40 0.05
C ALA A 39 4.82 4.56 -1.06
N LEU A 40 4.27 3.45 -1.57
CA LEU A 40 3.20 3.44 -2.56
C LEU A 40 1.93 4.11 -2.02
N GLN A 41 1.50 3.74 -0.82
CA GLN A 41 0.30 4.32 -0.21
C GLN A 41 0.46 5.81 0.06
N LEU A 42 1.62 6.26 0.59
CA LEU A 42 1.90 7.68 0.80
C LEU A 42 1.98 8.46 -0.51
N HIS A 43 2.55 7.87 -1.56
CA HIS A 43 2.61 8.50 -2.87
C HIS A 43 1.21 8.76 -3.45
N VAL A 44 0.30 7.79 -3.34
CA VAL A 44 -1.10 7.95 -3.77
C VAL A 44 -1.82 8.96 -2.88
N ALA A 45 -1.58 8.93 -1.56
CA ALA A 45 -2.18 9.88 -0.62
C ALA A 45 -1.83 11.34 -0.92
N ALA A 46 -0.59 11.60 -1.37
CA ALA A 46 -0.12 12.93 -1.75
C ALA A 46 -0.76 13.48 -3.05
N GLY A 47 -1.55 12.67 -3.76
CA GLY A 47 -2.28 13.11 -4.95
C GLY A 47 -3.42 14.09 -4.65
N SER A 48 -3.86 14.80 -5.68
CA SER A 48 -4.91 15.84 -5.60
C SER A 48 -6.35 15.31 -5.57
N SER A 49 -6.54 13.98 -5.51
CA SER A 49 -7.88 13.39 -5.40
C SER A 49 -8.56 13.84 -4.10
N THR A 50 -9.85 14.18 -4.15
CA THR A 50 -10.63 14.58 -2.96
C THR A 50 -10.75 13.44 -1.94
N LEU A 51 -10.87 12.21 -2.41
CA LEU A 51 -11.01 11.02 -1.57
C LEU A 51 -9.83 10.08 -1.79
N LEU A 52 -9.36 9.49 -0.68
CA LEU A 52 -8.44 8.37 -0.66
C LEU A 52 -9.16 7.19 -0.01
N SER A 53 -9.05 6.01 -0.62
CA SER A 53 -9.48 4.75 -0.01
C SER A 53 -8.28 3.82 0.06
N VAL A 54 -8.16 3.10 1.17
CA VAL A 54 -7.07 2.14 1.41
C VAL A 54 -7.67 0.78 1.73
N GLN A 55 -6.98 -0.27 1.33
CA GLN A 55 -7.37 -1.64 1.63
C GLN A 55 -6.64 -2.10 2.90
N LEU A 56 -7.37 -2.65 3.88
CA LEU A 56 -6.78 -3.12 5.13
C LEU A 56 -5.82 -4.30 4.90
N GLU A 57 -6.00 -5.03 3.80
CA GLU A 57 -5.10 -6.07 3.33
C GLU A 57 -3.65 -5.57 3.13
N ASP A 58 -3.47 -4.35 2.64
CA ASP A 58 -2.15 -3.77 2.41
C ASP A 58 -1.44 -3.46 3.74
N TRP A 59 -2.22 -3.07 4.76
CA TRP A 59 -1.70 -2.83 6.12
C TRP A 59 -1.31 -4.14 6.82
N LEU A 60 -1.99 -5.22 6.47
CA LEU A 60 -1.77 -6.56 7.00
C LEU A 60 -0.80 -7.39 6.14
N GLU A 61 -0.18 -6.80 5.12
CA GLU A 61 0.77 -7.43 4.21
C GLU A 61 0.23 -8.74 3.58
N MET A 62 -1.06 -8.76 3.21
CA MET A 62 -1.74 -9.95 2.70
C MET A 62 -1.49 -10.16 1.20
N ASP A 63 -1.12 -11.38 0.81
CA ASP A 63 -0.71 -11.72 -0.57
C ASP A 63 -1.83 -12.32 -1.45
N LYS A 64 -2.95 -12.74 -0.84
CA LYS A 64 -4.05 -13.41 -1.53
C LYS A 64 -5.23 -12.47 -1.80
N PRO A 65 -5.76 -12.43 -3.05
CA PRO A 65 -6.90 -11.60 -3.41
C PRO A 65 -8.19 -12.10 -2.75
N VAL A 66 -9.17 -11.21 -2.57
CA VAL A 66 -10.53 -11.60 -2.12
C VAL A 66 -11.36 -12.23 -3.24
N ASN A 67 -11.05 -11.90 -4.50
CA ASN A 67 -11.78 -12.32 -5.68
C ASN A 67 -10.85 -12.41 -6.89
N ILE A 68 -11.01 -13.45 -7.70
CA ILE A 68 -10.38 -13.60 -9.02
C ILE A 68 -11.49 -13.59 -10.08
N PRO A 69 -11.63 -12.52 -10.87
CA PRO A 69 -12.65 -12.44 -11.92
C PRO A 69 -12.60 -13.62 -12.89
N GLY A 70 -13.76 -14.16 -13.24
CA GLY A 70 -13.88 -15.27 -14.19
C GLY A 70 -13.67 -16.67 -13.59
N THR A 71 -13.62 -16.80 -12.26
CA THR A 71 -13.57 -18.09 -11.56
C THR A 71 -14.87 -18.35 -10.80
N VAL A 72 -15.25 -19.62 -10.69
CA VAL A 72 -16.42 -20.06 -9.92
C VAL A 72 -16.00 -21.06 -8.86
N ASP A 73 -15.37 -22.16 -9.27
CA ASP A 73 -14.98 -23.26 -8.38
C ASP A 73 -13.46 -23.33 -8.15
N GLU A 74 -12.67 -22.61 -8.95
CA GLU A 74 -11.21 -22.62 -8.92
C GLU A 74 -10.62 -21.79 -7.77
N TYR A 75 -11.38 -20.80 -7.28
CA TYR A 75 -10.95 -19.92 -6.20
C TYR A 75 -12.09 -19.69 -5.21
N PRO A 76 -11.83 -19.68 -3.88
CA PRO A 76 -12.84 -19.39 -2.87
C PRO A 76 -13.15 -17.88 -2.81
N ASN A 77 -13.73 -17.33 -3.89
CA ASN A 77 -14.11 -15.93 -4.01
C ASN A 77 -15.02 -15.51 -2.86
N TRP A 78 -14.81 -14.29 -2.35
CA TRP A 78 -15.63 -13.66 -1.30
C TRP A 78 -15.63 -14.37 0.06
N ARG A 79 -14.72 -15.33 0.27
CA ARG A 79 -14.63 -16.12 1.52
C ARG A 79 -13.39 -15.79 2.35
N ARG A 80 -12.39 -15.12 1.77
CA ARG A 80 -11.11 -14.84 2.43
C ARG A 80 -11.23 -13.65 3.41
N LYS A 81 -11.18 -13.95 4.70
CA LYS A 81 -11.15 -12.97 5.80
C LYS A 81 -9.80 -12.25 5.88
N LEU A 82 -9.75 -11.14 6.63
CA LEU A 82 -8.49 -10.54 7.08
C LEU A 82 -7.71 -11.54 7.97
N SER A 83 -6.39 -11.37 8.05
CA SER A 83 -5.51 -12.29 8.78
C SER A 83 -5.64 -12.19 10.31
N VAL A 84 -6.20 -11.09 10.82
CA VAL A 84 -6.41 -10.79 12.24
C VAL A 84 -7.78 -10.15 12.46
N ASN A 85 -8.25 -10.11 13.70
CA ASN A 85 -9.46 -9.34 14.06
C ASN A 85 -9.14 -7.83 14.19
N LEU A 86 -10.19 -7.01 14.39
CA LEU A 86 -10.04 -5.55 14.41
C LEU A 86 -9.28 -5.08 15.66
N GLU A 87 -9.54 -5.68 16.81
CA GLU A 87 -8.89 -5.35 18.08
C GLU A 87 -7.37 -5.59 17.99
N GLU A 88 -6.97 -6.74 17.46
CA GLU A 88 -5.58 -7.09 17.19
C GLU A 88 -4.96 -6.15 16.16
N MET A 89 -5.66 -5.85 15.07
CA MET A 89 -5.15 -4.96 14.02
C MET A 89 -4.83 -3.56 14.56
N PHE A 90 -5.76 -2.96 15.30
CA PHE A 90 -5.59 -1.61 15.84
C PHE A 90 -4.71 -1.56 17.10
N ALA A 91 -4.37 -2.70 17.70
CA ALA A 91 -3.35 -2.78 18.74
C ALA A 91 -1.91 -2.78 18.19
N ARG A 92 -1.71 -2.91 16.86
CA ARG A 92 -0.38 -2.93 16.26
C ARG A 92 0.18 -1.53 16.00
N ASP A 93 1.44 -1.33 16.39
CA ASP A 93 2.13 -0.04 16.18
C ASP A 93 2.30 0.28 14.69
N ASP A 94 2.60 -0.71 13.85
CA ASP A 94 2.83 -0.51 12.42
C ASP A 94 1.57 -0.04 11.68
N VAL A 95 0.40 -0.59 12.02
CA VAL A 95 -0.91 -0.15 11.52
C VAL A 95 -1.21 1.29 11.95
N ASN A 96 -1.01 1.62 13.22
CA ASN A 96 -1.25 2.98 13.71
C ASN A 96 -0.28 4.01 13.09
N GLU A 97 0.98 3.61 12.84
CA GLU A 97 1.99 4.46 12.20
C GLU A 97 1.62 4.78 10.74
N ILE A 98 1.18 3.79 9.95
CA ILE A 98 0.77 4.05 8.57
C ILE A 98 -0.51 4.89 8.51
N ALA A 99 -1.49 4.61 9.37
CA ALA A 99 -2.72 5.40 9.45
C ALA A 99 -2.41 6.88 9.75
N LYS A 100 -1.56 7.14 10.76
CA LYS A 100 -1.10 8.49 11.09
C LYS A 100 -0.38 9.16 9.92
N SER A 101 0.57 8.45 9.30
CA SER A 101 1.34 8.98 8.17
C SER A 101 0.44 9.36 6.99
N LEU A 102 -0.57 8.55 6.69
CA LEU A 102 -1.55 8.83 5.63
C LEU A 102 -2.37 10.08 5.95
N SER A 103 -2.86 10.22 7.19
CA SER A 103 -3.58 11.42 7.63
C SER A 103 -2.74 12.68 7.46
N GLU A 104 -1.49 12.68 7.94
CA GLU A 104 -0.60 13.84 7.83
C GLU A 104 -0.29 14.24 6.37
N VAL A 105 -0.14 13.26 5.48
CA VAL A 105 0.07 13.52 4.05
C VAL A 105 -1.20 14.09 3.40
N ARG A 106 -2.38 13.55 3.75
CA ARG A 106 -3.67 14.01 3.20
C ARG A 106 -4.05 15.41 3.67
N GLU A 107 -3.73 15.76 4.90
CA GLU A 107 -3.92 17.13 5.41
C GLU A 107 -3.10 18.13 4.58
N LYS A 108 -1.82 17.82 4.33
CA LYS A 108 -0.95 18.68 3.50
C LYS A 108 -1.39 18.78 2.04
N ALA A 109 -1.99 17.73 1.48
CA ALA A 109 -2.46 17.71 0.09
C ALA A 109 -3.83 18.38 -0.11
N SER A 110 -4.59 18.60 0.97
CA SER A 110 -5.93 19.21 0.93
C SER A 110 -5.90 20.74 1.05
N HIS A 111 -4.71 21.33 1.10
CA HIS A 111 -4.45 22.77 1.12
C HIS A 111 -3.85 23.21 -0.22
#